data_AF-Q9XCN6-F1
#
_entry.id   AF-Q9XCN6-F1
#
_cell.length_a   1.000
_cell.length_b   1.000
_cell.length_c   1.000
_cell.angle_alpha   90.00
_cell.angle_beta   90.00
_cell.angle_gamma   90.00
#
_symmetry.space_group_name_H-M   'P 1'
#
loop_
_entity.id
_entity.type
_entity.pdbx_description
1 polymer ?
#
loop_
_entity_poly.entity_id
_entity_poly.type
_entity_poly.pdbx_seq_one_letter_code
_entity_poly.pdbx_strand_id
1 'polypeptide(L)'
;GGQRFGEMEVWALEAYGAAHTLKEMLTITSDDTDGRVRAYKAITRGEPVGESEIPETFYVLSKELQSLGSDVNVYGDEKDEDGNPQLLSIKEDGRPKDFNAFQLVLASPEKILSWSNGEVKKPETINYRTLKPERDGLFCTKIFGPVRDYECLCGKYKKMRYKGIVCEKCGVAITHSQ
;
A
#
# COMPACT_ATOMS: atom_id res chain seq x y z
N GLY A 1 15.93 14.97 -2.23
CA GLY A 1 15.42 13.91 -3.11
C GLY A 1 13.91 13.84 -3.10
N GLY A 2 13.25 14.96 -3.39
CA GLY A 2 11.83 15.02 -3.71
C GLY A 2 11.75 16.11 -4.76
N GLN A 3 11.33 15.77 -5.96
CA GLN A 3 11.20 16.72 -7.07
C GLN A 3 9.99 17.61 -6.74
N ARG A 4 10.20 18.59 -5.86
CA ARG A 4 9.25 19.67 -5.61
C ARG A 4 9.54 20.74 -6.64
N PHE A 5 8.49 21.23 -7.29
CA PHE A 5 8.60 22.40 -8.15
C PHE A 5 9.27 23.53 -7.37
N GLY A 6 10.36 24.06 -7.91
CA GLY A 6 11.04 25.21 -7.34
C GLY A 6 10.19 26.47 -7.51
N GLU A 7 10.43 27.48 -6.69
CA GLU A 7 9.71 28.75 -6.73
C GLU A 7 9.65 29.33 -8.16
N MET A 8 10.76 29.34 -8.89
CA MET A 8 10.81 29.88 -10.25
C MET A 8 9.91 29.13 -11.26
N GLU A 9 9.70 27.83 -11.06
CA GLU A 9 8.87 27.01 -11.95
C GLU A 9 7.37 27.23 -11.67
N VAL A 10 7.03 27.44 -10.39
CA VAL A 10 5.69 27.85 -9.95
C VAL A 10 5.31 29.21 -10.56
N TRP A 11 6.21 30.19 -10.48
CA TRP A 11 5.98 31.53 -11.03
C TRP A 11 5.80 31.51 -12.55
N ALA A 12 6.55 30.67 -13.26
CA ALA A 12 6.38 30.52 -14.69
C ALA A 12 4.99 29.96 -15.04
N LEU A 13 4.53 28.91 -14.34
CA LEU A 13 3.20 28.33 -14.58
C LEU A 13 2.06 29.30 -14.26
N GLU A 14 2.18 30.07 -13.18
CA GLU A 14 1.22 31.13 -12.84
C GLU A 14 1.20 32.24 -13.90
N ALA A 15 2.36 32.70 -14.37
CA ALA A 15 2.47 33.76 -15.38
C ALA A 15 1.87 33.36 -16.74
N TYR A 16 1.95 32.07 -17.10
CA TYR A 16 1.30 31.53 -18.30
C TYR A 16 -0.21 31.29 -18.13
N GLY A 17 -0.81 31.62 -16.98
CA GLY A 17 -2.22 31.37 -16.68
C GLY A 17 -2.54 29.88 -16.49
N ALA A 18 -1.53 29.04 -16.29
CA ALA A 18 -1.65 27.60 -16.09
C ALA A 18 -1.87 27.25 -14.60
N ALA A 19 -2.57 28.11 -13.87
CA ALA A 19 -2.83 27.94 -12.43
C ALA A 19 -3.62 26.66 -12.13
N HIS A 20 -4.52 26.25 -13.04
CA HIS A 20 -5.27 25.00 -12.93
C HIS A 20 -4.33 23.78 -13.03
N THR A 21 -3.43 23.78 -14.00
CA THR A 21 -2.38 22.76 -14.19
C THR A 21 -1.46 22.67 -12.97
N LEU A 22 -1.06 23.81 -12.41
CA LEU A 22 -0.24 23.86 -11.20
C LEU A 22 -0.97 23.27 -9.98
N LYS A 23 -2.24 23.62 -9.78
CA LYS A 23 -3.07 23.08 -8.71
C LYS A 23 -3.21 21.55 -8.82
N GLU A 24 -3.46 21.05 -10.02
CA GLU A 24 -3.56 19.61 -10.32
C GLU A 24 -2.24 18.87 -10.08
N MET A 25 -1.10 19.51 -10.36
CA MET A 25 0.23 18.94 -10.07
C MET A 25 0.56 18.91 -8.57
N LEU A 26 0.08 19.89 -7.79
CA LEU A 26 0.33 19.97 -6.36
C LEU A 26 -0.55 19.02 -5.54
N THR A 27 -1.68 18.57 -6.08
CA THR A 27 -2.58 17.60 -5.43
C THR A 27 -2.07 16.16 -5.51
N ILE A 28 -1.24 15.84 -6.51
CA ILE A 28 -0.65 14.52 -6.65
C ILE A 28 0.61 14.43 -5.78
N THR A 29 0.54 13.61 -4.74
CA THR A 29 1.64 13.46 -3.80
C THR A 29 2.83 12.74 -4.45
N SER A 30 4.04 13.01 -3.97
CA SER A 30 5.27 12.50 -4.61
C SER A 30 5.42 10.98 -4.56
N ASP A 31 4.76 10.34 -3.60
CA ASP A 31 4.70 8.92 -3.31
C ASP A 31 3.71 8.15 -4.20
N ASP A 32 2.72 8.82 -4.81
CA ASP A 32 1.85 8.19 -5.80
C ASP A 32 2.52 8.16 -7.18
N THR A 33 3.38 7.16 -7.37
CA THR A 33 4.12 6.97 -8.62
C THR A 33 3.20 6.75 -9.82
N ASP A 34 2.07 6.05 -9.63
CA ASP A 34 1.12 5.74 -10.69
C ASP A 34 0.26 6.95 -11.06
N GLY A 35 -0.21 7.72 -10.07
CA GLY A 35 -0.88 9.01 -10.27
C GLY A 35 0.01 10.00 -11.02
N ARG A 36 1.29 10.09 -10.67
CA ARG A 36 2.25 10.95 -11.41
C ARG A 36 2.40 10.53 -12.86
N VAL A 37 2.58 9.23 -13.13
CA VAL A 37 2.69 8.73 -14.51
C VAL A 37 1.41 9.02 -15.31
N ARG A 38 0.23 8.88 -14.69
CA ARG A 38 -1.05 9.22 -15.32
C ARG A 38 -1.14 10.72 -15.62
N ALA A 39 -0.78 11.58 -14.68
CA ALA A 39 -0.80 13.03 -14.87
C ALA A 39 0.16 13.48 -15.97
N TYR A 40 1.40 12.98 -15.99
CA TYR A 40 2.33 13.28 -17.08
C TYR A 40 1.81 12.81 -18.44
N LYS A 41 1.17 11.64 -18.51
CA LYS A 41 0.52 11.16 -19.74
C LYS A 41 -0.63 12.08 -20.17
N ALA A 42 -1.46 12.55 -19.23
CA ALA A 42 -2.54 13.47 -19.53
C ALA A 42 -2.00 14.80 -20.09
N ILE A 43 -0.98 15.38 -19.43
CA ILE A 43 -0.33 16.63 -19.86
C ILE A 43 0.28 16.50 -21.27
N THR A 44 1.00 15.39 -21.55
CA THR A 44 1.59 15.16 -22.88
C THR A 44 0.55 14.96 -23.98
N ARG A 45 -0.65 14.52 -23.62
CA ARG A 45 -1.78 14.33 -24.55
C ARG A 45 -2.70 15.55 -24.66
N GLY A 46 -2.49 16.58 -23.82
CA GLY A 46 -3.41 17.71 -23.71
C GLY A 46 -4.77 17.33 -23.11
N GLU A 47 -4.85 16.20 -22.41
CA GLU A 47 -6.03 15.76 -21.67
C GLU A 47 -6.01 16.38 -20.26
N PRO A 48 -7.18 16.67 -19.65
CA PRO A 48 -7.23 17.12 -18.27
C PRO A 48 -6.67 16.03 -17.34
N VAL A 49 -5.96 16.44 -16.29
CA VAL A 49 -5.48 15.51 -15.28
C VAL A 49 -6.68 14.94 -14.52
N GLY A 50 -6.69 13.62 -14.29
CA GLY A 50 -7.77 12.96 -13.55
C GLY A 50 -7.88 13.43 -12.10
N GLU A 51 -8.99 13.10 -11.45
CA GLU A 51 -9.19 13.39 -10.03
C GLU A 51 -8.13 12.70 -9.16
N SER A 52 -7.77 13.34 -8.04
CA SER A 52 -6.82 12.79 -7.08
C SER A 52 -7.41 11.55 -6.42
N GLU A 53 -6.68 10.45 -6.44
CA GLU A 53 -7.03 9.25 -5.68
C GLU A 53 -6.39 9.32 -4.28
N ILE A 54 -6.77 8.40 -3.39
CA ILE A 54 -6.13 8.24 -2.08
C ILE A 54 -4.64 7.92 -2.28
N PRO A 55 -3.72 8.68 -1.66
CA PRO A 55 -2.28 8.45 -1.81
C PRO A 55 -1.81 7.20 -1.06
N GLU A 56 -0.70 6.61 -1.53
CA GLU A 56 -0.07 5.46 -0.88
C GLU A 56 0.30 5.71 0.59
N THR A 57 0.74 6.93 0.90
CA THR A 57 1.04 7.34 2.28
C THR A 57 -0.14 7.14 3.23
N PHE A 58 -1.38 7.30 2.77
CA PHE A 58 -2.55 7.06 3.62
C PHE A 58 -2.70 5.58 4.00
N TYR A 59 -2.44 4.66 3.06
CA TYR A 59 -2.44 3.24 3.36
C TYR A 59 -1.31 2.86 4.29
N VAL A 60 -0.12 3.44 4.11
CA VAL A 60 1.01 3.25 5.04
C VAL A 60 0.63 3.73 6.44
N LEU A 61 0.06 4.93 6.57
CA LEU A 61 -0.44 5.47 7.84
C LEU A 61 -1.47 4.54 8.49
N SER A 62 -2.41 3.99 7.72
CA SER A 62 -3.40 3.04 8.25
C SER A 62 -2.75 1.79 8.85
N LYS A 63 -1.66 1.30 8.23
CA LYS A 63 -0.89 0.15 8.74
C LYS A 63 -0.06 0.49 9.95
N GLU A 64 0.52 1.68 10.01
CA GLU A 64 1.23 2.17 11.18
C GLU A 64 0.27 2.28 12.39
N LEU A 65 -0.92 2.83 12.20
CA LEU A 65 -1.94 2.91 13.26
C LEU A 65 -2.44 1.52 13.70
N GLN A 66 -2.61 0.58 12.77
CA GLN A 66 -2.91 -0.82 13.09
C GLN A 66 -1.80 -1.47 13.91
N SER A 67 -0.53 -1.18 13.60
CA SER A 67 0.61 -1.71 14.36
C SER A 67 0.70 -1.17 15.79
N LEU A 68 0.14 0.03 16.03
CA LEU A 68 -0.02 0.61 17.36
C LEU A 68 -1.25 0.06 18.12
N GLY A 69 -2.03 -0.83 17.50
CA GLY A 69 -3.23 -1.43 18.10
C GLY A 69 -4.51 -0.60 17.93
N SER A 70 -4.55 0.31 16.95
CA SER A 70 -5.77 1.04 16.59
C SER A 70 -6.50 0.32 15.45
N ASP A 71 -7.82 0.14 15.58
CA ASP A 71 -8.71 -0.29 14.51
C ASP A 71 -9.05 0.93 13.65
N VAL A 72 -8.81 0.79 12.35
CA VAL A 72 -8.92 1.87 11.37
C VAL A 72 -10.09 1.54 10.45
N ASN A 73 -11.17 2.30 10.58
CA ASN A 73 -12.37 2.17 9.75
C ASN A 73 -12.43 3.33 8.76
N VAL A 74 -12.54 3.01 7.47
CA VAL A 74 -12.66 3.99 6.38
C VAL A 74 -14.04 3.86 5.77
N TYR A 75 -14.75 4.99 5.66
CA TYR A 75 -16.11 5.03 5.16
C TYR A 75 -16.19 5.75 3.82
N GLY A 76 -16.93 5.16 2.88
CA GLY A 76 -17.18 5.76 1.57
C GLY A 76 -18.42 6.66 1.54
N ASP A 77 -18.72 7.16 0.35
CA ASP A 77 -19.93 7.94 0.05
C ASP A 77 -21.21 7.10 0.08
N GLU A 78 -21.09 5.82 -0.26
CA GLU A 78 -22.24 4.91 -0.32
C GLU A 78 -22.78 4.67 1.08
N LYS A 79 -24.10 4.86 1.21
CA LYS A 79 -24.84 4.56 2.43
C LYS A 79 -25.51 3.21 2.26
N ASP A 80 -25.45 2.38 3.29
CA ASP A 80 -26.21 1.14 3.36
C ASP A 80 -27.71 1.44 3.34
N GLU A 81 -28.55 0.40 3.14
CA GLU A 81 -30.02 0.51 3.07
C GLU A 81 -30.64 1.19 4.31
N ASP A 82 -29.94 1.16 5.45
CA ASP A 82 -30.34 1.78 6.72
C ASP A 82 -29.84 3.24 6.88
N GLY A 83 -29.15 3.81 5.88
CA GLY A 83 -28.63 5.18 5.91
C GLY A 83 -27.31 5.35 6.67
N ASN A 84 -26.69 4.27 7.12
CA ASN A 84 -25.38 4.27 7.76
C ASN A 84 -24.24 4.35 6.72
N PRO A 85 -23.11 5.01 7.05
CA PRO A 85 -21.96 5.06 6.16
C PRO A 85 -21.35 3.66 5.99
N GLN A 86 -21.12 3.25 4.75
CA GLN A 86 -20.62 1.91 4.43
C GLN A 86 -19.10 1.81 4.66
N LEU A 87 -18.68 0.72 5.31
CA LEU A 87 -17.26 0.44 5.56
C LEU A 87 -16.56 -0.06 4.30
N LEU A 88 -15.51 0.63 3.87
CA LEU A 88 -14.70 0.24 2.73
C LEU A 88 -13.68 -0.84 3.12
N SER A 89 -13.68 -1.95 2.38
CA SER A 89 -12.65 -2.99 2.56
C SER A 89 -11.36 -2.60 1.81
N ILE A 90 -10.29 -2.31 2.55
CA ILE A 90 -8.98 -2.04 1.96
C ILE A 90 -8.29 -3.39 1.66
N LYS A 91 -8.40 -3.86 0.42
CA LYS A 91 -7.64 -5.03 -0.08
C LYS A 91 -6.52 -4.57 -1.01
N GLU A 92 -5.43 -5.33 -1.09
CA GLU A 92 -4.28 -5.01 -1.96
C GLU A 92 -4.66 -5.01 -3.44
N ASP A 93 -5.53 -5.92 -3.88
CA ASP A 93 -5.94 -6.07 -5.29
C ASP A 93 -7.08 -5.10 -5.72
N GLY A 94 -7.42 -4.10 -4.91
CA GLY A 94 -8.54 -3.19 -5.19
C GLY A 94 -8.68 -2.10 -4.15
N ARG A 95 -7.75 -1.13 -4.16
CA ARG A 95 -7.75 0.00 -3.24
C ARG A 95 -8.87 1.00 -3.59
N PRO A 96 -9.63 1.49 -2.58
CA PRO A 96 -10.68 2.47 -2.82
C PRO A 96 -10.07 3.78 -3.32
N LYS A 97 -10.77 4.50 -4.19
CA LYS A 97 -10.24 5.74 -4.80
C LYS A 97 -10.50 6.99 -3.95
N ASP A 98 -11.52 6.95 -3.11
CA ASP A 98 -11.92 8.07 -2.26
C ASP A 98 -12.57 7.59 -0.95
N PHE A 99 -12.63 8.47 0.05
CA PHE A 99 -13.29 8.24 1.34
C PHE A 99 -13.78 9.56 1.97
N ASN A 100 -14.84 9.48 2.75
CA ASN A 100 -15.47 10.65 3.37
C ASN A 100 -15.13 10.80 4.85
N ALA A 101 -15.06 9.66 5.54
CA ALA A 101 -14.86 9.64 6.96
C ALA A 101 -13.85 8.57 7.36
N PHE A 102 -13.09 8.90 8.38
CA PHE A 102 -12.06 8.08 8.96
C PHE A 102 -12.31 7.98 10.46
N GLN A 103 -12.43 6.76 10.97
CA GLN A 103 -12.66 6.52 12.39
C GLN A 103 -11.52 5.68 12.96
N LEU A 104 -11.03 6.14 14.10
CA LEU A 104 -10.06 5.43 14.93
C LEU A 104 -10.73 4.90 16.18
N VAL A 105 -10.56 3.60 16.42
CA VAL A 105 -11.05 2.91 17.61
C VAL A 105 -9.91 2.08 18.19
N LEU A 106 -9.94 1.77 19.49
CA LEU A 106 -9.00 0.79 20.04
C LEU A 106 -9.35 -0.61 19.54
N ALA A 107 -8.35 -1.32 19.00
CA ALA A 107 -8.56 -2.66 18.51
C ALA A 107 -8.71 -3.66 19.67
N SER A 108 -9.68 -4.56 19.57
CA SER A 108 -9.78 -5.70 20.48
C SER A 108 -8.70 -6.74 20.16
N PRO A 109 -8.30 -7.58 21.14
CA PRO A 109 -7.34 -8.67 20.89
C PRO A 109 -7.78 -9.62 19.76
N GLU A 110 -9.08 -9.89 19.67
CA GLU A 110 -9.67 -10.72 18.61
C GLU A 110 -9.50 -10.08 17.22
N LYS A 111 -9.70 -8.75 17.13
CA LYS A 111 -9.49 -8.00 15.90
C LYS A 111 -8.02 -8.02 15.47
N ILE A 112 -7.09 -7.83 16.41
CA ILE A 112 -5.64 -7.91 16.13
C ILE A 112 -5.26 -9.29 15.59
N LEU A 113 -5.79 -10.36 16.18
CA LEU A 113 -5.56 -11.72 15.70
C LEU A 113 -6.13 -11.94 14.28
N SER A 114 -7.25 -11.30 13.94
CA SER A 114 -7.85 -11.40 12.60
C SER A 114 -7.00 -10.77 11.50
N TRP A 115 -6.15 -9.79 11.83
CA TRP A 115 -5.21 -9.17 10.88
C TRP A 115 -3.93 -9.98 10.71
N SER A 116 -3.63 -10.87 11.65
CA SER A 116 -2.39 -11.62 11.68
C SER A 116 -2.42 -12.81 10.73
N ASN A 117 -1.36 -12.95 9.92
CA ASN A 117 -1.13 -14.10 9.05
C ASN A 117 -0.30 -15.21 9.72
N GLY A 118 0.09 -15.03 10.99
CA GLY A 118 0.87 -16.00 11.74
C GLY A 118 1.54 -15.43 13.00
N GLU A 119 2.06 -16.33 13.82
CA GLU A 119 2.68 -15.99 15.11
C GLU A 119 4.21 -16.03 15.02
N VAL A 120 4.86 -14.96 15.50
CA VAL A 120 6.31 -14.92 15.69
C VAL A 120 6.65 -15.50 17.07
N LYS A 121 7.45 -16.57 17.08
CA LYS A 121 7.81 -17.31 18.32
C LYS A 121 9.22 -16.99 18.81
N LYS A 122 10.01 -16.38 17.93
CA LYS A 122 11.46 -16.32 17.99
C LYS A 122 11.92 -14.89 17.71
N PRO A 123 12.81 -14.28 18.53
CA PRO A 123 13.28 -12.92 18.30
C PRO A 123 14.32 -12.81 17.18
N GLU A 124 14.74 -13.93 16.58
CA GLU A 124 15.74 -13.95 15.52
C GLU A 124 15.22 -13.29 14.23
N THR A 125 16.11 -12.61 13.52
CA THR A 125 15.80 -11.87 12.30
C THR A 125 16.27 -12.62 11.05
N ILE A 126 17.54 -12.46 10.72
CA ILE A 126 18.18 -12.99 9.52
C ILE A 126 19.44 -13.75 9.95
N ASN A 127 19.68 -14.89 9.32
CA ASN A 127 20.89 -15.66 9.56
C ASN A 127 22.13 -14.90 9.05
N TYR A 128 23.10 -14.65 9.94
CA TYR A 128 24.31 -13.87 9.61
C TYR A 128 25.15 -14.44 8.46
N ARG A 129 25.15 -15.77 8.25
CA ARG A 129 25.96 -16.42 7.21
C ARG A 129 25.22 -16.54 5.89
N THR A 130 23.95 -16.92 5.93
CA THR A 130 23.19 -17.20 4.70
C THR A 130 22.38 -16.00 4.20
N LEU A 131 22.24 -14.95 5.01
CA LEU A 131 21.38 -13.79 4.77
C LEU A 131 19.92 -14.17 4.49
N LYS A 132 19.51 -15.38 4.91
CA LYS A 132 18.15 -15.87 4.79
C LYS A 132 17.38 -15.58 6.08
N PRO A 133 16.09 -15.21 5.99
CA PRO A 133 15.27 -15.04 7.18
C PRO A 133 15.15 -16.33 7.98
N GLU A 134 15.17 -16.20 9.30
CA GLU A 134 15.01 -17.31 10.22
C GLU A 134 13.55 -17.78 10.30
N ARG A 135 13.37 -19.08 10.56
CA ARG A 135 12.02 -19.67 10.65
C ARG A 135 11.37 -19.31 11.98
N ASP A 136 10.12 -18.86 11.91
CA ASP A 136 9.30 -18.35 13.02
C ASP A 136 9.88 -17.09 13.71
N GLY A 137 10.87 -16.46 13.08
CA GLY A 137 11.48 -15.20 13.49
C GLY A 137 10.74 -13.95 13.00
N LEU A 138 11.30 -12.78 13.29
CA LEU A 138 10.73 -11.47 12.95
C LEU A 138 10.58 -11.22 11.43
N PHE A 139 11.38 -11.91 10.61
CA PHE A 139 11.29 -11.82 9.14
C PHE A 139 10.83 -13.14 8.50
N CYS A 140 10.09 -13.97 9.24
CA CYS A 140 9.68 -15.29 8.76
C CYS A 140 8.86 -15.21 7.45
N THR A 141 9.44 -15.71 6.36
CA THR A 141 8.81 -15.73 5.03
C THR A 141 7.49 -16.51 4.95
N LYS A 142 7.20 -17.36 5.94
CA LYS A 142 5.91 -18.06 6.03
C LYS A 142 4.79 -17.10 6.46
N ILE A 143 5.10 -16.12 7.30
CA ILE A 143 4.13 -15.17 7.89
C ILE A 143 3.99 -13.96 6.98
N PHE A 144 5.11 -13.38 6.56
CA PHE A 144 5.16 -12.12 5.82
C PHE A 144 5.26 -12.31 4.29
N GLY A 145 5.35 -13.55 3.80
CA GLY A 145 5.44 -13.83 2.37
C GLY A 145 6.87 -13.94 1.82
N PRO A 146 7.01 -14.05 0.49
CA PRO A 146 8.29 -14.32 -0.16
C PRO A 146 9.18 -13.07 -0.23
N VAL A 147 10.51 -13.26 -0.11
CA VAL A 147 11.52 -12.18 -0.26
C VAL A 147 11.67 -11.71 -1.70
N ARG A 148 11.28 -12.55 -2.67
CA ARG A 148 11.40 -12.28 -4.10
C ARG A 148 10.10 -12.66 -4.78
N ASP A 149 9.71 -11.87 -5.77
CA ASP A 149 8.49 -12.10 -6.53
C ASP A 149 8.41 -13.51 -7.09
N TYR A 150 7.32 -14.20 -6.75
CA TYR A 150 7.00 -15.53 -7.24
C TYR A 150 8.11 -16.58 -7.02
N GLU A 151 8.92 -16.43 -5.96
CA GLU A 151 9.97 -17.38 -5.57
C GLU A 151 9.85 -17.76 -4.09
N CYS A 152 9.86 -19.07 -3.81
CA CYS A 152 9.85 -19.55 -2.43
C CYS A 152 11.26 -19.56 -1.80
N LEU A 153 11.36 -19.51 -0.48
CA LEU A 153 12.66 -19.42 0.24
C LEU A 153 13.63 -20.57 -0.08
N CYS A 154 13.12 -21.78 -0.31
CA CYS A 154 13.96 -22.94 -0.65
C CYS A 154 14.33 -23.02 -2.14
N GLY A 155 13.72 -22.19 -2.99
CA GLY A 155 13.95 -22.17 -4.43
C GLY A 155 13.34 -23.36 -5.21
N LYS A 156 12.54 -24.23 -4.57
CA LYS A 156 11.83 -25.34 -5.25
C LYS A 156 10.86 -24.81 -6.32
N TYR A 157 10.12 -23.77 -5.97
CA TYR A 157 9.18 -23.12 -6.87
C TYR A 157 9.67 -21.71 -7.19
N LYS A 158 9.78 -21.43 -8.49
CA LYS A 158 10.22 -20.15 -9.04
C LYS A 158 9.38 -19.81 -10.26
N LYS A 159 9.18 -18.51 -10.50
CA LYS A 159 8.41 -17.91 -11.60
C LYS A 159 6.91 -17.87 -11.35
N MET A 160 6.26 -16.91 -12.02
CA MET A 160 4.83 -16.59 -11.90
C MET A 160 3.88 -17.77 -12.20
N ARG A 161 4.32 -18.80 -12.94
CA ARG A 161 3.49 -19.98 -13.24
C ARG A 161 2.99 -20.74 -12.00
N TYR A 162 3.67 -20.59 -10.87
CA TYR A 162 3.29 -21.23 -9.61
C TYR A 162 2.56 -20.28 -8.65
N LYS A 163 2.08 -19.12 -9.14
CA LYS A 163 1.33 -18.14 -8.33
C LYS A 163 0.18 -18.83 -7.58
N GLY A 164 0.08 -18.56 -6.28
CA GLY A 164 -0.95 -19.11 -5.40
C GLY A 164 -0.64 -20.48 -4.79
N ILE A 165 0.46 -21.14 -5.18
CA ILE A 165 0.86 -22.41 -4.56
C ILE A 165 1.69 -22.15 -3.29
N VAL A 166 1.38 -22.88 -2.22
CA VAL A 166 2.17 -22.88 -0.98
C VAL A 166 3.23 -23.97 -1.03
N CYS A 167 4.49 -23.60 -0.76
CA CYS A 167 5.59 -24.57 -0.84
C CYS A 167 5.56 -25.58 0.32
N GLU A 168 5.51 -26.88 0.02
CA GLU A 168 5.53 -27.95 1.04
C GLU A 168 6.77 -27.94 1.94
N LYS A 169 7.93 -27.52 1.43
CA LYS A 169 9.19 -27.53 2.21
C LYS A 169 9.31 -26.32 3.15
N CYS A 170 9.10 -25.11 2.63
CA CYS A 170 9.30 -23.88 3.40
C CYS A 170 8.01 -23.24 3.91
N GLY A 171 6.83 -23.68 3.45
CA GLY A 171 5.53 -23.11 3.84
C GLY A 171 5.23 -21.73 3.24
N VAL A 172 6.09 -21.23 2.35
CA VAL A 172 5.97 -19.89 1.76
C VAL A 172 4.99 -19.94 0.58
N ALA A 173 4.01 -19.04 0.59
CA ALA A 173 3.09 -18.82 -0.52
C ALA A 173 3.80 -18.08 -1.66
N ILE A 174 3.52 -18.49 -2.91
CA ILE A 174 4.13 -17.87 -4.09
C ILE A 174 3.23 -16.72 -4.55
N THR A 175 3.59 -15.53 -4.10
CA THR A 175 2.89 -14.27 -4.39
C THR A 175 3.89 -13.20 -4.83
N HIS A 176 3.41 -12.00 -5.13
CA HIS A 176 4.27 -10.81 -5.24
C HIS A 176 4.90 -10.55 -3.86
N SER A 177 6.14 -10.07 -3.82
CA SER A 177 6.72 -9.56 -2.57
C SER A 177 6.00 -8.28 -2.16
N GLN A 178 5.53 -8.23 -0.92
CA GLN A 178 4.93 -7.04 -0.31
C GLN A 178 6.00 -6.03 0.06
#